data_AF-A0A7X7F6Q0-F1
#
_entry.id   AF-A0A7X7F6Q0-F1
#
_cell.length_a   1.000
_cell.length_b   1.000
_cell.length_c   1.000
_cell.angle_alpha   90.00
_cell.angle_beta   90.00
_cell.angle_gamma   90.00
#
_symmetry.space_group_name_H-M   'P 1'
#
loop_
_entity.id
_entity.type
_entity.pdbx_description
1 polymer ?
#
loop_
_entity_poly.entity_id
_entity_poly.type
_entity_poly.pdbx_seq_one_letter_code
_entity_poly.pdbx_strand_id
1 'polypeptide(L)'
;MTQCRLCCSDAKLHQSHIVPAFVFRWQKRTSSTGYLRFAGNMNQRVQDGLKTPFLCESCEAQFNEWETAFANNLFLPFHDQVKTVFPYSEWLAKFCVSVSWRTLAYVKEHGQITELAARYGTDVDHALTVWADFLLDNRPDIEGLTQHFLPLGAIDCESQPLPPNIQYYLMRAVRVDCFSNELRAYTYAKLGHFILLGMIVDSEPHLWSGTNIDLRGGTLAPTCLKSPDWVWRLLVDETNRMTECRSTLSERQHTLIAETQHKDPQRVVQSQTFLAALEDCRLGNHANTRVDETESEQ
;
A
#
# COMPACT_ATOMS: atom_id res chain seq x y z
N MET A 1 22.76 -21.14 -9.25
CA MET A 1 21.46 -20.91 -9.91
C MET A 1 20.45 -20.68 -8.80
N THR A 2 19.55 -19.73 -8.94
CA THR A 2 18.54 -19.40 -7.93
C THR A 2 17.18 -19.55 -8.57
N GLN A 3 16.33 -20.42 -8.03
CA GLN A 3 15.03 -20.75 -8.59
C GLN A 3 14.07 -19.55 -8.53
N CYS A 4 13.29 -19.32 -9.60
CA CYS A 4 12.23 -18.31 -9.61
C CYS A 4 11.15 -18.67 -8.58
N ARG A 5 10.74 -17.73 -7.73
CA ARG A 5 9.75 -18.00 -6.67
C ARG A 5 8.35 -18.25 -7.22
N LEU A 6 8.03 -17.72 -8.40
CA LEU A 6 6.71 -17.85 -9.00
C LEU A 6 6.60 -19.12 -9.85
N CYS A 7 7.41 -19.24 -10.92
CA CYS A 7 7.31 -20.34 -11.87
C CYS A 7 8.22 -21.53 -11.57
N CYS A 8 9.01 -21.47 -10.49
CA CYS A 8 9.92 -22.53 -10.07
C CYS A 8 11.00 -22.93 -11.11
N SER A 9 11.19 -22.17 -12.19
CA SER A 9 12.24 -22.43 -13.18
C SER A 9 13.61 -21.96 -12.68
N ASP A 10 14.65 -22.71 -13.01
CA ASP A 10 16.04 -22.26 -12.83
C ASP A 10 16.39 -21.15 -13.83
N ALA A 11 16.54 -19.93 -13.33
CA ALA A 11 16.84 -18.75 -14.15
C ALA A 11 17.62 -17.70 -13.35
N LYS A 12 18.12 -16.67 -14.05
CA LYS A 12 18.65 -15.47 -13.39
C LYS A 12 17.48 -14.69 -12.78
N LEU A 13 17.61 -14.33 -11.50
CA LEU A 13 16.60 -13.53 -10.81
C LEU A 13 16.88 -12.05 -10.91
N HIS A 14 15.80 -11.27 -11.05
CA HIS A 14 15.80 -9.83 -11.07
C HIS A 14 15.48 -9.26 -9.69
N GLN A 15 15.87 -8.01 -9.46
CA GLN A 15 15.52 -7.28 -8.24
C GLN A 15 14.05 -6.85 -8.29
N SER A 16 13.18 -7.79 -7.95
CA SER A 16 11.74 -7.64 -7.94
C SER A 16 11.32 -6.70 -6.83
N HIS A 17 10.55 -5.66 -7.15
CA HIS A 17 9.92 -4.84 -6.13
C HIS A 17 8.77 -5.60 -5.46
N ILE A 18 8.65 -5.52 -4.13
CA ILE A 18 7.48 -6.08 -3.42
C ILE A 18 6.24 -5.21 -3.63
N VAL A 19 6.42 -3.89 -3.52
CA VAL A 19 5.42 -2.90 -3.93
C VAL A 19 5.81 -2.34 -5.30
N PRO A 20 4.90 -2.29 -6.29
CA PRO A 20 5.22 -1.82 -7.64
C PRO A 20 6.00 -0.50 -7.69
N ALA A 21 7.03 -0.45 -8.53
CA ALA A 21 7.97 0.68 -8.59
C ALA A 21 7.31 2.03 -8.91
N PHE A 22 6.19 2.02 -9.66
CA PHE A 22 5.46 3.24 -10.01
C PHE A 22 4.89 3.95 -8.77
N VAL A 23 4.56 3.21 -7.71
CA VAL A 23 4.03 3.77 -6.46
C VAL A 23 5.08 4.65 -5.79
N PHE A 24 6.35 4.19 -5.72
CA PHE A 24 7.45 4.98 -5.16
C PHE A 24 7.83 6.17 -6.05
N ARG A 25 7.73 6.02 -7.38
CA ARG A 25 7.90 7.15 -8.31
C ARG A 25 6.83 8.22 -8.09
N TRP A 26 5.57 7.82 -7.96
CA TRP A 26 4.46 8.73 -7.62
C TRP A 26 4.67 9.40 -6.26
N GLN A 27 5.06 8.63 -5.24
CA GLN A 27 5.26 9.15 -3.89
C GLN A 27 6.38 10.20 -3.86
N LYS A 28 7.51 9.97 -4.56
CA LYS A 28 8.58 10.97 -4.74
C LYS A 28 8.07 12.20 -5.49
N ARG A 29 7.47 11.99 -6.66
CA ARG A 29 7.01 13.08 -7.53
C ARG A 29 6.06 14.02 -6.79
N THR A 30 5.17 13.48 -5.98
CA THR A 30 4.12 14.22 -5.27
C THR A 30 4.49 14.59 -3.82
N SER A 31 5.73 14.32 -3.36
CA SER A 31 6.16 14.72 -2.02
C SER A 31 6.76 16.12 -1.98
N SER A 32 6.60 16.79 -0.84
CA SER A 32 7.12 18.13 -0.57
C SER A 32 8.65 18.23 -0.62
N THR A 33 9.37 17.10 -0.57
CA THR A 33 10.85 17.08 -0.61
C THR A 33 11.43 16.37 -1.82
N GLY A 34 10.64 15.58 -2.55
CA GLY A 34 11.15 14.73 -3.64
C GLY A 34 11.87 13.45 -3.18
N TYR A 35 12.00 13.23 -1.87
CA TYR A 35 12.71 12.09 -1.29
C TYR A 35 11.77 11.13 -0.55
N LEU A 36 12.23 9.90 -0.34
CA LEU A 36 11.54 8.86 0.44
C LEU A 36 12.29 8.57 1.74
N ARG A 37 11.55 8.07 2.72
CA ARG A 37 12.04 7.47 3.97
C ARG A 37 11.14 6.29 4.31
N PHE A 38 11.70 5.24 4.91
CA PHE A 38 10.93 4.09 5.39
C PHE A 38 10.90 4.05 6.91
N ALA A 39 9.82 3.52 7.46
CA ALA A 39 9.59 3.43 8.90
C ALA A 39 10.75 2.78 9.66
N GLY A 40 11.38 1.73 9.09
CA GLY A 40 12.52 1.04 9.71
C GLY A 40 13.81 1.86 9.78
N ASN A 41 13.92 2.98 9.06
CA ASN A 41 15.08 3.87 9.14
C ASN A 41 14.72 5.31 8.72
N MET A 42 13.99 6.02 9.59
CA MET A 42 13.56 7.39 9.33
C MET A 42 14.71 8.40 9.20
N ASN A 43 15.88 8.08 9.76
CA ASN A 43 17.04 8.95 9.73
C ASN A 43 17.85 8.83 8.42
N GLN A 44 17.41 8.03 7.46
CA GLN A 44 18.05 7.88 6.15
C GLN A 44 17.06 8.03 5.00
N ARG A 45 17.50 8.73 3.94
CA ARG A 45 16.76 8.80 2.69
C ARG A 45 16.95 7.49 1.92
N VAL A 46 15.88 7.02 1.31
CA VAL A 46 15.90 5.84 0.43
C VAL A 46 15.59 6.26 -1.00
N GLN A 47 16.24 5.61 -1.96
CA GLN A 47 16.11 5.96 -3.38
C GLN A 47 14.94 5.26 -4.08
N ASP A 48 14.58 4.07 -3.58
CA ASP A 48 13.60 3.19 -4.21
C ASP A 48 12.92 2.32 -3.14
N GLY A 49 11.89 1.60 -3.58
CA GLY A 49 11.18 0.57 -2.82
C GLY A 49 12.04 -0.60 -2.37
N LEU A 50 11.51 -1.38 -1.43
CA LEU A 50 12.03 -2.70 -1.08
C LEU A 50 12.06 -3.62 -2.31
N LYS A 51 13.23 -4.22 -2.58
CA LYS A 51 13.42 -5.22 -3.63
C LYS A 51 14.16 -6.44 -3.12
N THR A 52 13.96 -7.56 -3.80
CA THR A 52 14.59 -8.83 -3.49
C THR A 52 14.74 -9.67 -4.78
N PRO A 53 15.76 -10.53 -4.91
CA PRO A 53 15.88 -11.44 -6.04
C PRO A 53 14.80 -12.54 -6.02
N PHE A 54 13.63 -12.28 -6.62
CA PHE A 54 12.46 -13.19 -6.57
C PHE A 54 12.10 -13.82 -7.90
N LEU A 55 11.96 -13.01 -8.96
CA LEU A 55 11.36 -13.43 -10.21
C LEU A 55 12.38 -13.51 -11.34
N CYS A 56 12.17 -14.45 -12.26
CA CYS A 56 12.87 -14.47 -13.53
C CYS A 56 12.30 -13.43 -14.50
N GLU A 57 13.00 -13.17 -15.60
CA GLU A 57 12.63 -12.16 -16.60
C GLU A 57 11.20 -12.32 -17.15
N SER A 58 10.76 -13.54 -17.44
CA SER A 58 9.41 -13.78 -17.98
C SER A 58 8.29 -13.53 -16.96
N CYS A 59 8.54 -13.78 -15.68
CA CYS A 59 7.58 -13.48 -14.61
C CYS A 59 7.52 -11.97 -14.33
N GLU A 60 8.67 -11.28 -14.35
CA GLU A 60 8.73 -9.82 -14.26
C GLU A 60 7.97 -9.15 -15.42
N ALA A 61 8.12 -9.65 -16.64
CA ALA A 61 7.42 -9.11 -17.81
C ALA A 61 5.89 -9.18 -17.66
N GLN A 62 5.36 -10.32 -17.19
CA GLN A 62 3.93 -10.48 -16.92
C GLN A 62 3.43 -9.51 -15.85
N PHE A 63 4.16 -9.40 -14.73
CA PHE A 63 3.78 -8.48 -13.65
C PHE A 63 3.81 -7.03 -14.14
N ASN A 64 4.82 -6.66 -14.91
CA ASN A 64 4.96 -5.31 -15.47
C ASN A 64 3.79 -4.94 -16.40
N GLU A 65 3.22 -5.89 -17.15
CA GLU A 65 2.04 -5.64 -17.98
C GLU A 65 0.83 -5.20 -17.12
N TRP A 66 0.51 -5.98 -16.08
CA TRP A 66 -0.63 -5.67 -15.19
C TRP A 66 -0.36 -4.44 -14.32
N GLU A 67 0.87 -4.24 -13.86
CA GLU A 67 1.29 -3.03 -13.15
C GLU A 67 1.17 -1.79 -14.04
N THR A 68 1.53 -1.88 -15.32
CA THR A 68 1.40 -0.77 -16.27
C THR A 68 -0.08 -0.46 -16.53
N ALA A 69 -0.91 -1.48 -16.72
CA ALA A 69 -2.35 -1.32 -16.87
C ALA A 69 -2.97 -0.65 -15.62
N PHE A 70 -2.65 -1.14 -14.42
CA PHE A 70 -3.11 -0.55 -13.17
C PHE A 70 -2.63 0.90 -13.00
N ALA A 71 -1.36 1.17 -13.27
CA ALA A 71 -0.78 2.50 -13.14
C ALA A 71 -1.49 3.53 -14.03
N ASN A 72 -1.67 3.21 -15.32
CA ASN A 72 -2.16 4.15 -16.32
C ASN A 72 -3.68 4.26 -16.34
N ASN A 73 -4.40 3.18 -16.07
CA ASN A 73 -5.86 3.16 -16.23
C ASN A 73 -6.61 3.43 -14.93
N LEU A 74 -5.98 3.21 -13.76
CA LEU A 74 -6.64 3.36 -12.46
C LEU A 74 -5.84 4.25 -11.51
N PHE A 75 -4.59 3.90 -11.20
CA PHE A 75 -3.83 4.56 -10.15
C PHE A 75 -3.61 6.05 -10.44
N LEU A 76 -2.95 6.41 -11.54
CA LEU A 76 -2.66 7.81 -11.86
C LEU A 76 -3.94 8.62 -12.08
N PRO A 77 -4.93 8.17 -12.88
CA PRO A 77 -6.13 8.99 -13.10
C PRO A 77 -6.99 9.17 -11.84
N PHE A 78 -6.97 8.22 -10.89
CA PHE A 78 -7.61 8.39 -9.59
C PHE A 78 -6.89 9.44 -8.73
N HIS A 79 -5.56 9.36 -8.64
CA HIS A 79 -4.76 10.31 -7.84
C HIS A 79 -4.77 11.73 -8.41
N ASP A 80 -4.90 11.85 -9.73
CA ASP A 80 -5.01 13.13 -10.42
C ASP A 80 -6.47 13.64 -10.47
N GLN A 81 -7.43 12.90 -9.88
CA GLN A 81 -8.87 13.18 -9.82
C GLN A 81 -9.51 13.45 -11.20
N VAL A 82 -8.99 12.79 -12.24
CA VAL A 82 -9.44 12.97 -13.63
C VAL A 82 -10.67 12.12 -13.94
N LYS A 83 -10.86 11.02 -13.19
CA LYS A 83 -11.97 10.07 -13.40
C LYS A 83 -12.49 9.56 -12.06
N THR A 84 -13.76 9.18 -12.05
CA THR A 84 -14.44 8.55 -10.91
C THR A 84 -14.93 7.14 -11.23
N VAL A 85 -15.01 6.77 -12.52
CA VAL A 85 -15.45 5.46 -13.01
C VAL A 85 -14.33 4.81 -13.80
N PHE A 86 -14.03 3.55 -13.48
CA PHE A 86 -12.87 2.82 -13.96
C PHE A 86 -13.29 1.41 -14.40
N PRO A 87 -13.56 1.20 -15.70
CA PRO A 87 -13.71 -0.15 -16.23
C PRO A 87 -12.37 -0.89 -16.17
N TYR A 88 -12.42 -2.17 -15.86
CA TYR A 88 -11.25 -3.04 -15.81
C TYR A 88 -11.59 -4.42 -16.37
N SER A 89 -10.56 -5.13 -16.83
CA SER A 89 -10.65 -6.55 -17.18
C SER A 89 -9.77 -7.37 -16.22
N GLU A 90 -9.44 -8.60 -16.59
CA GLU A 90 -8.63 -9.54 -15.80
C GLU A 90 -7.34 -8.95 -15.21
N TRP A 91 -6.76 -7.92 -15.84
CA TRP A 91 -5.54 -7.27 -15.36
C TRP A 91 -5.65 -6.73 -13.93
N LEU A 92 -6.83 -6.31 -13.45
CA LEU A 92 -6.96 -5.79 -12.08
C LEU A 92 -6.84 -6.92 -11.05
N ALA A 93 -7.51 -8.04 -11.30
CA ALA A 93 -7.41 -9.21 -10.46
C ALA A 93 -5.98 -9.75 -10.44
N LYS A 94 -5.34 -9.87 -11.61
CA LYS A 94 -3.93 -10.26 -11.73
C LYS A 94 -3.00 -9.32 -10.98
N PHE A 95 -3.21 -8.01 -11.10
CA PHE A 95 -2.45 -7.01 -10.34
C PHE A 95 -2.62 -7.22 -8.84
N CYS A 96 -3.86 -7.30 -8.33
CA CYS A 96 -4.12 -7.48 -6.90
C CYS A 96 -3.47 -8.76 -6.35
N VAL A 97 -3.70 -9.89 -7.03
CA VAL A 97 -3.11 -11.18 -6.64
C VAL A 97 -1.58 -11.13 -6.70
N SER A 98 -0.98 -10.45 -7.68
CA SER A 98 0.49 -10.30 -7.79
C SER A 98 1.11 -9.54 -6.61
N VAL A 99 0.42 -8.53 -6.08
CA VAL A 99 0.88 -7.74 -4.93
C VAL A 99 0.72 -8.54 -3.65
N SER A 100 -0.43 -9.19 -3.46
CA SER A 100 -0.67 -10.08 -2.32
C SER A 100 0.30 -11.25 -2.30
N TRP A 101 0.52 -11.90 -3.44
CA TRP A 101 1.47 -13.01 -3.56
C TRP A 101 2.91 -12.58 -3.22
N ARG A 102 3.40 -11.46 -3.77
CA ARG A 102 4.74 -10.95 -3.44
C ARG A 102 4.86 -10.58 -1.97
N THR A 103 3.81 -9.98 -1.40
CA THR A 103 3.76 -9.62 0.03
C THR A 103 3.87 -10.86 0.89
N LEU A 104 3.06 -11.89 0.61
CA LEU A 104 3.07 -13.14 1.35
C LEU A 104 4.40 -13.89 1.21
N ALA A 105 4.92 -13.99 -0.01
CA ALA A 105 6.20 -14.65 -0.28
C ALA A 105 7.37 -13.93 0.39
N TYR A 106 7.39 -12.60 0.36
CA TYR A 106 8.41 -11.80 1.03
C TYR A 106 8.38 -12.00 2.54
N VAL A 107 7.20 -11.86 3.15
CA VAL A 107 7.03 -12.09 4.58
C VAL A 107 7.41 -13.53 4.92
N LYS A 108 7.04 -14.52 4.07
CA LYS A 108 7.43 -15.94 4.21
C LYS A 108 8.93 -16.16 4.32
N GLU A 109 9.71 -15.53 3.44
CA GLU A 109 11.16 -15.72 3.39
C GLU A 109 11.93 -14.84 4.39
N HIS A 110 11.44 -13.65 4.76
CA HIS A 110 12.23 -12.63 5.47
C HIS A 110 11.61 -12.11 6.77
N GLY A 111 10.36 -12.46 7.06
CA GLY A 111 9.62 -11.97 8.24
C GLY A 111 9.84 -12.83 9.48
N GLN A 112 9.62 -12.23 10.66
CA GLN A 112 9.41 -12.97 11.91
C GLN A 112 7.98 -13.53 11.92
N ILE A 113 7.71 -14.56 11.10
CA ILE A 113 6.37 -15.16 10.99
C ILE A 113 6.11 -16.18 12.09
N THR A 114 6.48 -15.87 13.33
CA THR A 114 6.24 -16.82 14.40
C THR A 114 4.74 -17.08 14.60
N GLU A 115 3.88 -16.07 14.48
CA GLU A 115 2.45 -16.25 14.72
C GLU A 115 1.66 -16.73 13.49
N LEU A 116 1.83 -16.09 12.33
CA LEU A 116 1.13 -16.46 11.10
C LEU A 116 1.51 -17.88 10.63
N ALA A 117 2.79 -18.28 10.70
CA ALA A 117 3.20 -19.63 10.31
C ALA A 117 2.81 -20.67 11.36
N ALA A 118 2.89 -20.34 12.66
CA ALA A 118 2.48 -21.28 13.70
C ALA A 118 0.98 -21.60 13.64
N ARG A 119 0.14 -20.65 13.19
CA ARG A 119 -1.31 -20.84 13.14
C ARG A 119 -1.81 -21.32 11.78
N TYR A 120 -1.32 -20.73 10.70
CA TYR A 120 -1.89 -20.88 9.35
C TYR A 120 -0.84 -21.29 8.32
N GLY A 121 0.24 -21.97 8.72
CA GLY A 121 1.34 -22.33 7.82
C GLY A 121 0.89 -23.11 6.58
N THR A 122 -0.05 -24.05 6.73
CA THR A 122 -0.62 -24.80 5.61
C THR A 122 -1.47 -23.92 4.69
N ASP A 123 -2.26 -23.01 5.24
CA ASP A 123 -3.09 -22.08 4.47
C ASP A 123 -2.23 -21.06 3.71
N VAL A 124 -1.11 -20.63 4.30
CA VAL A 124 -0.11 -19.77 3.64
C VAL A 124 0.50 -20.48 2.43
N ASP A 125 0.91 -21.74 2.58
CA ASP A 125 1.49 -22.53 1.48
C ASP A 125 0.48 -22.78 0.36
N HIS A 126 -0.75 -23.08 0.76
CA HIS A 126 -1.87 -23.23 -0.16
C HIS A 126 -2.15 -21.93 -0.92
N ALA A 127 -2.26 -20.79 -0.23
CA ALA A 127 -2.51 -19.49 -0.87
C ALA A 127 -1.39 -19.08 -1.83
N LEU A 128 -0.13 -19.30 -1.47
CA LEU A 128 1.01 -19.05 -2.37
C LEU A 128 0.93 -19.90 -3.63
N THR A 129 0.51 -21.16 -3.52
CA THR A 129 0.37 -22.07 -4.67
C THR A 129 -0.79 -21.65 -5.56
N VAL A 130 -1.99 -21.46 -5.00
CA VAL A 130 -3.19 -21.07 -5.75
C VAL A 130 -2.99 -19.74 -6.46
N TRP A 131 -2.45 -18.74 -5.76
CA TRP A 131 -2.17 -17.45 -6.38
C TRP A 131 -1.07 -17.55 -7.45
N ALA A 132 -0.02 -18.36 -7.25
CA ALA A 132 1.00 -18.57 -8.28
C ALA A 132 0.41 -19.20 -9.55
N ASP A 133 -0.38 -20.27 -9.40
CA ASP A 133 -1.03 -20.93 -10.52
C ASP A 133 -2.02 -20.01 -11.24
N PHE A 134 -2.76 -19.19 -10.50
CA PHE A 134 -3.63 -18.18 -11.10
C PHE A 134 -2.80 -17.18 -11.90
N LEU A 135 -1.71 -16.66 -11.34
CA LEU A 135 -0.85 -15.68 -12.02
C LEU A 135 -0.17 -16.27 -13.26
N LEU A 136 0.16 -17.56 -13.26
CA LEU A 136 0.77 -18.27 -14.39
C LEU A 136 -0.23 -18.80 -15.42
N ASP A 137 -1.52 -18.47 -15.28
CA ASP A 137 -2.60 -18.96 -16.14
C ASP A 137 -2.77 -20.49 -16.14
N ASN A 138 -2.29 -21.17 -15.09
CA ASN A 138 -2.50 -22.60 -14.89
C ASN A 138 -3.93 -22.91 -14.38
N ARG A 139 -4.65 -21.88 -13.91
CA ARG A 139 -6.03 -21.98 -13.41
C ARG A 139 -6.80 -20.67 -13.62
N PRO A 140 -8.14 -20.72 -13.75
CA PRO A 140 -8.97 -19.54 -14.00
C PRO A 140 -9.49 -18.83 -12.74
N ASP A 141 -9.31 -19.41 -11.55
CA ASP A 141 -9.85 -18.91 -10.28
C ASP A 141 -8.81 -18.91 -9.14
N ILE A 142 -9.20 -18.41 -7.97
CA ILE A 142 -8.35 -18.32 -6.77
C ILE A 142 -8.91 -19.08 -5.55
N GLU A 143 -9.76 -20.10 -5.75
CA GLU A 143 -10.34 -20.95 -4.68
C GLU A 143 -10.98 -20.21 -3.49
N GLY A 144 -11.56 -19.03 -3.74
CA GLY A 144 -12.18 -18.24 -2.66
C GLY A 144 -11.18 -17.45 -1.79
N LEU A 145 -9.89 -17.42 -2.16
CA LEU A 145 -8.87 -16.54 -1.57
C LEU A 145 -9.05 -15.08 -2.02
N THR A 146 -10.20 -14.52 -1.63
CA THR A 146 -10.74 -13.24 -2.09
C THR A 146 -9.74 -12.08 -2.00
N GLN A 147 -9.88 -11.14 -2.94
CA GLN A 147 -9.07 -9.94 -3.02
C GLN A 147 -9.97 -8.73 -2.80
N HIS A 148 -9.85 -8.08 -1.65
CA HIS A 148 -10.58 -6.84 -1.39
C HIS A 148 -9.76 -5.63 -1.81
N PHE A 149 -10.40 -4.75 -2.58
CA PHE A 149 -9.84 -3.51 -3.08
C PHE A 149 -10.61 -2.33 -2.48
N LEU A 150 -9.91 -1.46 -1.77
CA LEU A 150 -10.50 -0.31 -1.09
C LEU A 150 -9.86 0.98 -1.61
N PRO A 151 -10.57 1.78 -2.42
CA PRO A 151 -10.18 3.16 -2.68
C PRO A 151 -10.48 4.02 -1.44
N LEU A 152 -9.51 4.85 -1.06
CA LEU A 152 -9.60 5.77 0.07
C LEU A 152 -9.58 7.22 -0.41
N GLY A 153 -10.28 8.06 0.32
CA GLY A 153 -10.22 9.51 0.22
C GLY A 153 -9.85 10.13 1.56
N ALA A 154 -9.80 11.46 1.58
CA ALA A 154 -9.85 12.18 2.85
C ALA A 154 -11.20 11.93 3.53
N ILE A 155 -11.21 11.92 4.86
CA ILE A 155 -12.44 11.85 5.68
C ILE A 155 -12.79 13.24 6.20
N ASP A 156 -14.08 13.56 6.24
CA ASP A 156 -14.54 14.92 6.60
C ASP A 156 -14.94 15.05 8.08
N CYS A 157 -15.38 13.97 8.71
CA CYS A 157 -15.76 13.96 10.11
C CYS A 157 -15.64 12.56 10.70
N GLU A 158 -15.26 12.49 11.98
CA GLU A 158 -15.38 11.27 12.77
C GLU A 158 -15.97 11.57 14.14
N SER A 159 -16.70 10.59 14.67
CA SER A 159 -17.35 10.69 15.98
C SER A 159 -16.37 10.50 17.14
N GLN A 160 -15.18 9.98 16.85
CA GLN A 160 -14.15 9.67 17.83
C GLN A 160 -12.84 10.41 17.51
N PRO A 161 -12.01 10.69 18.53
CA PRO A 161 -10.66 11.22 18.31
C PRO A 161 -9.88 10.30 17.38
N LEU A 162 -9.26 10.87 16.34
CA LEU A 162 -8.44 10.12 15.41
C LEU A 162 -6.96 10.33 15.69
N PRO A 163 -6.11 9.36 15.33
CA PRO A 163 -4.69 9.53 15.45
C PRO A 163 -4.20 10.70 14.57
N PRO A 164 -3.19 11.46 15.02
CA PRO A 164 -2.59 12.49 14.19
C PRO A 164 -2.03 11.90 12.89
N ASN A 165 -2.10 12.68 11.81
CA ASN A 165 -1.65 12.27 10.46
C ASN A 165 -2.49 11.17 9.80
N ILE A 166 -3.76 10.98 10.21
CA ILE A 166 -4.66 10.00 9.62
C ILE A 166 -4.89 10.28 8.14
N GLN A 167 -5.06 11.54 7.73
CA GLN A 167 -5.26 11.89 6.32
C GLN A 167 -4.01 11.59 5.51
N TYR A 168 -2.82 11.87 6.05
CA TYR A 168 -1.57 11.42 5.44
C TYR A 168 -1.54 9.91 5.24
N TYR A 169 -1.94 9.13 6.24
CA TYR A 169 -1.97 7.68 6.12
C TYR A 169 -2.91 7.22 5.01
N LEU A 170 -4.16 7.70 5.04
CA LEU A 170 -5.20 7.33 4.09
C LEU A 170 -4.83 7.68 2.64
N MET A 171 -4.22 8.85 2.42
CA MET A 171 -3.94 9.37 1.08
C MET A 171 -2.57 8.96 0.54
N ARG A 172 -1.56 8.73 1.40
CA ARG A 172 -0.14 8.72 0.97
C ARG A 172 0.73 7.61 1.49
N ALA A 173 0.33 6.90 2.54
CA ALA A 173 1.15 5.83 3.07
C ALA A 173 1.38 4.74 2.01
N VAL A 174 2.56 4.13 2.08
CA VAL A 174 2.90 2.95 1.31
C VAL A 174 3.44 1.93 2.29
N ARG A 175 2.79 0.77 2.37
CA ARG A 175 3.13 -0.29 3.31
C ARG A 175 2.71 -1.64 2.75
N VAL A 176 3.47 -2.67 3.06
CA VAL A 176 3.05 -4.06 2.91
C VAL A 176 3.32 -4.82 4.20
N ASP A 177 2.43 -5.74 4.55
CA ASP A 177 2.61 -6.65 5.69
C ASP A 177 1.67 -7.86 5.58
N CYS A 178 1.79 -8.82 6.49
CA CYS A 178 0.79 -9.86 6.70
C CYS A 178 0.31 -9.83 8.14
N PHE A 179 -0.98 -10.07 8.35
CA PHE A 179 -1.59 -10.07 9.66
C PHE A 179 -2.38 -11.37 9.88
N SER A 180 -2.44 -11.82 11.13
CA SER A 180 -3.23 -12.96 11.54
C SER A 180 -3.80 -12.78 12.94
N ASN A 181 -4.98 -13.35 13.16
CA ASN A 181 -5.55 -13.57 14.49
C ASN A 181 -6.30 -14.90 14.51
N GLU A 182 -7.26 -15.12 15.40
CA GLU A 182 -7.97 -16.43 15.51
C GLU A 182 -9.01 -16.63 14.39
N LEU A 183 -9.46 -15.55 13.79
CA LEU A 183 -10.56 -15.54 12.83
C LEU A 183 -10.08 -15.38 11.38
N ARG A 184 -8.88 -14.84 11.17
CA ARG A 184 -8.41 -14.47 9.83
C ARG A 184 -6.89 -14.39 9.71
N ALA A 185 -6.43 -14.59 8.47
CA ALA A 185 -5.08 -14.33 8.01
C ALA A 185 -5.16 -13.64 6.65
N TYR A 186 -4.37 -12.59 6.44
CA TYR A 186 -4.44 -11.81 5.21
C TYR A 186 -3.14 -11.06 4.94
N THR A 187 -2.93 -10.77 3.65
CA THR A 187 -1.92 -9.81 3.18
C THR A 187 -2.51 -8.41 3.22
N TYR A 188 -1.69 -7.42 3.54
CA TYR A 188 -2.04 -6.02 3.55
C TYR A 188 -1.10 -5.25 2.64
N ALA A 189 -1.63 -4.51 1.66
CA ALA A 189 -0.85 -3.59 0.85
C ALA A 189 -1.53 -2.21 0.76
N LYS A 190 -0.91 -1.20 1.36
CA LYS A 190 -1.25 0.21 1.21
C LYS A 190 -0.45 0.82 0.06
N LEU A 191 -1.13 1.39 -0.92
CA LEU A 191 -0.55 1.97 -2.13
C LEU A 191 -1.12 3.39 -2.37
N GLY A 192 -0.68 4.39 -1.61
CA GLY A 192 -1.19 5.75 -1.77
C GLY A 192 -2.66 5.81 -1.34
N HIS A 193 -3.59 6.08 -2.25
CA HIS A 193 -5.04 6.06 -1.95
C HIS A 193 -5.68 4.66 -1.94
N PHE A 194 -4.95 3.58 -2.18
CA PHE A 194 -5.55 2.24 -2.23
C PHE A 194 -5.10 1.34 -1.09
N ILE A 195 -5.99 0.43 -0.67
CA ILE A 195 -5.64 -0.76 0.13
C ILE A 195 -6.03 -2.00 -0.67
N LEU A 196 -5.13 -2.97 -0.68
CA LEU A 196 -5.38 -4.33 -1.13
C LEU A 196 -5.32 -5.26 0.09
N LEU A 197 -6.32 -6.11 0.23
CA LEU A 197 -6.34 -7.20 1.20
C LEU A 197 -6.52 -8.53 0.47
N GLY A 198 -5.47 -9.34 0.43
CA GLY A 198 -5.57 -10.71 -0.08
C GLY A 198 -5.84 -11.66 1.06
N MET A 199 -7.05 -12.19 1.14
CA MET A 199 -7.51 -13.06 2.22
C MET A 199 -6.92 -14.46 2.05
N ILE A 200 -6.26 -14.94 3.10
CA ILE A 200 -5.72 -16.31 3.21
C ILE A 200 -6.71 -17.17 3.97
N VAL A 201 -7.20 -16.64 5.10
CA VAL A 201 -8.28 -17.20 5.91
C VAL A 201 -9.22 -16.04 6.28
N ASP A 202 -10.52 -16.23 6.10
CA ASP A 202 -11.54 -15.30 6.58
C ASP A 202 -12.76 -16.08 7.11
N SER A 203 -13.01 -15.99 8.41
CA SER A 203 -14.17 -16.63 9.04
C SER A 203 -15.45 -15.81 8.88
N GLU A 204 -15.37 -14.56 8.41
CA GLU A 204 -16.51 -13.63 8.35
C GLU A 204 -16.68 -12.96 6.97
N PRO A 205 -16.66 -13.71 5.85
CA PRO A 205 -16.67 -13.12 4.51
C PRO A 205 -17.96 -12.35 4.18
N HIS A 206 -19.05 -12.61 4.91
CA HIS A 206 -20.35 -11.98 4.74
C HIS A 206 -20.39 -10.50 5.19
N LEU A 207 -19.39 -10.04 5.94
CA LEU A 207 -19.29 -8.65 6.40
C LEU A 207 -18.78 -7.69 5.31
N TRP A 208 -18.28 -8.22 4.20
CA TRP A 208 -17.81 -7.44 3.06
C TRP A 208 -18.94 -7.15 2.07
N SER A 209 -18.93 -5.97 1.46
CA SER A 209 -19.84 -5.66 0.35
C SER A 209 -19.21 -4.69 -0.65
N GLY A 210 -19.22 -5.06 -1.93
CA GLY A 210 -18.74 -4.22 -3.03
C GLY A 210 -17.21 -4.09 -3.16
N THR A 211 -16.44 -4.71 -2.27
CA THR A 211 -14.97 -4.57 -2.22
C THR A 211 -14.22 -5.68 -2.93
N ASN A 212 -14.84 -6.84 -3.15
CA ASN A 212 -14.20 -7.98 -3.82
C ASN A 212 -14.01 -7.70 -5.32
N ILE A 213 -12.83 -8.03 -5.84
CA ILE A 213 -12.53 -7.90 -7.27
C ILE A 213 -13.06 -9.10 -8.05
N ASP A 214 -13.78 -8.85 -9.15
CA ASP A 214 -14.16 -9.88 -10.10
C ASP A 214 -12.96 -10.27 -10.96
N LEU A 215 -12.72 -11.57 -11.10
CA LEU A 215 -11.56 -12.09 -11.82
C LEU A 215 -11.61 -11.83 -13.33
N ARG A 216 -12.81 -11.66 -13.91
CA ARG A 216 -13.01 -11.46 -15.35
C ARG A 216 -13.05 -9.99 -15.75
N GLY A 217 -13.28 -9.10 -14.79
CA GLY A 217 -13.42 -7.68 -15.03
C GLY A 217 -14.69 -7.09 -14.44
N GLY A 218 -14.79 -5.78 -14.51
CA GLY A 218 -15.91 -5.05 -13.95
C GLY A 218 -15.74 -3.55 -14.08
N THR A 219 -16.39 -2.81 -13.20
CA THR A 219 -16.29 -1.36 -13.12
C THR A 219 -16.17 -0.95 -11.67
N LEU A 220 -15.11 -0.20 -11.35
CA LEU A 220 -15.01 0.52 -10.08
C LEU A 220 -15.68 1.87 -10.29
N ALA A 221 -16.66 2.18 -9.45
CA ALA A 221 -17.38 3.45 -9.46
C ALA A 221 -17.64 3.89 -8.01
N PRO A 222 -18.01 5.15 -7.76
CA PRO A 222 -18.39 5.60 -6.43
C PRO A 222 -19.65 4.84 -5.98
N THR A 223 -19.46 3.83 -5.16
CA THR A 223 -20.52 2.98 -4.61
C THR A 223 -20.37 2.89 -3.10
N CYS A 224 -21.45 2.48 -2.42
CA CYS A 224 -21.38 2.22 -0.99
C CYS A 224 -20.62 0.90 -0.76
N LEU A 225 -19.33 1.01 -0.47
CA LEU A 225 -18.50 -0.11 -0.06
C LEU A 225 -18.70 -0.37 1.44
N LYS A 226 -18.74 -1.64 1.83
CA LYS A 226 -18.74 -2.05 3.24
C LYS A 226 -17.55 -2.93 3.53
N SER A 227 -16.85 -2.59 4.61
CA SER A 227 -15.81 -3.39 5.20
C SER A 227 -16.14 -3.66 6.67
N PRO A 228 -15.64 -4.76 7.25
CA PRO A 228 -15.74 -4.99 8.69
C PRO A 228 -15.09 -3.89 9.53
N ASP A 229 -15.58 -3.65 10.74
CA ASP A 229 -15.05 -2.63 11.68
C ASP A 229 -13.57 -2.82 12.03
N TRP A 230 -13.05 -4.05 11.93
CA TRP A 230 -11.64 -4.31 12.17
C TRP A 230 -10.73 -3.67 11.12
N VAL A 231 -11.23 -3.42 9.90
CA VAL A 231 -10.46 -2.73 8.86
C VAL A 231 -10.19 -1.30 9.28
N TRP A 232 -11.18 -0.62 9.87
CA TRP A 232 -10.98 0.73 10.41
C TRP A 232 -9.96 0.75 11.55
N ARG A 233 -10.07 -0.19 12.50
CA ARG A 233 -9.09 -0.35 13.59
C ARG A 233 -7.67 -0.59 13.07
N LEU A 234 -7.52 -1.42 12.04
CA LEU A 234 -6.23 -1.63 11.37
C LEU A 234 -5.64 -0.31 10.84
N LEU A 235 -6.45 0.55 10.22
CA LEU A 235 -5.98 1.84 9.71
C LEU A 235 -5.57 2.80 10.83
N VAL A 236 -6.30 2.80 11.94
CA VAL A 236 -5.96 3.58 13.13
C VAL A 236 -4.63 3.09 13.74
N ASP A 237 -4.49 1.79 13.95
CA ASP A 237 -3.28 1.18 14.52
C ASP A 237 -2.06 1.46 13.64
N GLU A 238 -2.21 1.30 12.32
CA GLU A 238 -1.14 1.56 11.38
C GLU A 238 -0.78 3.04 11.27
N THR A 239 -1.75 3.95 11.44
CA THR A 239 -1.49 5.39 11.52
C THR A 239 -0.69 5.72 12.78
N ASN A 240 -1.06 5.14 13.93
CA ASN A 240 -0.30 5.32 15.17
C ASN A 240 1.15 4.85 15.00
N ARG A 241 1.36 3.65 14.44
CA ARG A 241 2.71 3.13 14.16
C ARG A 241 3.51 4.04 13.23
N MET A 242 2.87 4.58 12.19
CA MET A 242 3.51 5.55 11.30
C MET A 242 3.93 6.82 12.06
N THR A 243 3.05 7.34 12.91
CA THR A 243 3.30 8.55 13.72
C THR A 243 4.42 8.30 14.74
N GLU A 244 4.46 7.15 15.40
CA GLU A 244 5.55 6.74 16.29
C GLU A 244 6.87 6.63 15.54
N CYS A 245 6.91 5.99 14.35
CA CYS A 245 8.13 5.95 13.56
C CYS A 245 8.58 7.37 13.17
N ARG A 246 7.66 8.25 12.79
CA ARG A 246 7.97 9.64 12.44
C ARG A 246 8.55 10.44 13.62
N SER A 247 8.15 10.16 14.85
CA SER A 247 8.70 10.85 16.03
C SER A 247 10.16 10.48 16.33
N THR A 248 10.69 9.41 15.71
CA THR A 248 12.11 9.02 15.80
C THR A 248 13.06 9.81 14.89
N LEU A 249 12.53 10.76 14.10
CA LEU A 249 13.34 11.67 13.30
C LEU A 249 14.23 12.52 14.21
N SER A 250 15.54 12.48 13.97
CA SER A 250 16.49 13.35 14.67
C SER A 250 16.28 14.82 14.31
N GLU A 251 16.64 15.73 15.23
CA GLU A 251 16.62 17.18 15.00
C GLU A 251 17.36 17.56 13.70
N ARG A 252 18.52 16.95 13.47
CA ARG A 252 19.29 17.11 12.22
C ARG A 252 18.44 16.81 10.98
N GLN A 253 17.63 15.74 11.01
CA GLN A 253 16.77 15.40 9.88
C GLN A 253 15.59 16.35 9.75
N HIS A 254 15.03 16.84 10.86
CA HIS A 254 14.03 17.90 10.83
C HIS A 254 14.57 19.15 10.12
N THR A 255 15.77 19.63 10.49
CA THR A 255 16.42 20.77 9.83
C THR A 255 16.63 20.51 8.34
N LEU A 256 17.17 19.34 7.95
CA LEU A 256 17.39 19.00 6.54
C LEU A 256 16.09 18.94 5.73
N ILE A 257 14.98 18.47 6.33
CA ILE A 257 13.67 18.47 5.70
C ILE A 257 13.20 19.91 5.49
N ALA A 258 13.27 20.75 6.53
CA ALA A 258 12.87 22.15 6.47
C ALA A 258 13.69 22.91 5.42
N GLU A 259 15.02 22.78 5.40
CA GLU A 259 15.89 23.39 4.39
C GLU A 259 15.56 22.93 2.97
N THR A 260 15.23 21.64 2.79
CA THR A 260 14.83 21.11 1.48
C THR A 260 13.52 21.75 1.02
N GLN A 261 12.56 21.92 1.92
CA GLN A 261 11.28 22.56 1.64
C GLN A 261 11.44 24.06 1.34
N HIS A 262 12.33 24.76 2.06
CA HIS A 262 12.61 26.18 1.84
C HIS A 262 13.27 26.46 0.49
N LYS A 263 14.07 25.52 -0.03
CA LYS A 263 14.71 25.64 -1.36
C LYS A 263 13.72 25.56 -2.52
N ASP A 264 12.55 24.94 -2.32
CA ASP A 264 11.52 24.79 -3.35
C ASP A 264 10.10 24.92 -2.74
N PRO A 265 9.69 26.14 -2.35
CA PRO A 265 8.39 26.35 -1.73
C PRO A 265 7.22 26.02 -2.68
N GLN A 266 7.41 26.22 -3.99
CA GLN A 266 6.39 25.90 -4.99
C GLN A 266 6.08 24.40 -4.99
N ARG A 267 7.11 23.55 -4.95
CA ARG A 267 6.92 22.10 -4.81
C ARG A 267 6.15 21.75 -3.54
N VAL A 268 6.41 22.42 -2.42
CA VAL A 268 5.69 22.14 -1.16
C VAL A 268 4.21 22.40 -1.35
N VAL A 269 3.82 23.60 -1.79
CA VAL A 269 2.42 24.01 -1.95
C VAL A 269 1.67 23.12 -2.94
N GLN A 270 2.34 22.69 -4.02
CA GLN A 270 1.77 21.80 -5.04
C GLN A 270 1.82 20.31 -4.66
N SER A 271 2.49 19.96 -3.55
CA SER A 271 2.66 18.56 -3.17
C SER A 271 1.37 17.99 -2.56
N GLN A 272 1.12 16.72 -2.84
CA GLN A 272 0.07 15.99 -2.13
C GLN A 272 0.43 15.76 -0.65
N THR A 273 1.72 15.84 -0.28
CA THR A 273 2.13 15.86 1.14
C THR A 273 1.51 17.06 1.88
N PHE A 274 1.54 18.24 1.25
CA PHE A 274 0.93 19.44 1.84
C PHE A 274 -0.60 19.35 1.84
N LEU A 275 -1.22 18.83 0.77
CA LEU A 275 -2.66 18.58 0.73
C LEU A 275 -3.12 17.69 1.89
N ALA A 276 -2.45 16.55 2.12
CA ALA A 276 -2.82 15.66 3.22
C ALA A 276 -2.67 16.32 4.60
N ALA A 277 -1.61 17.14 4.79
CA ALA A 277 -1.45 17.91 6.01
C ALA A 277 -2.60 18.92 6.19
N LEU A 278 -3.02 19.59 5.12
CA LEU A 278 -4.17 20.51 5.14
C LEU A 278 -5.48 19.79 5.48
N GLU A 279 -5.69 18.57 5.00
CA GLU A 279 -6.87 17.79 5.38
C GLU A 279 -6.82 17.35 6.85
N ASP A 280 -5.64 16.98 7.38
CA ASP A 280 -5.49 16.69 8.81
C ASP A 280 -5.80 17.95 9.63
N CYS A 281 -5.42 19.13 9.10
CA CYS A 281 -5.75 20.40 9.71
C CYS A 281 -7.26 20.65 9.80
N ARG A 282 -7.97 20.46 8.67
CA ARG A 282 -9.42 20.65 8.62
C ARG A 282 -10.17 19.71 9.56
N LEU A 283 -9.64 18.51 9.75
CA LEU A 283 -10.21 17.50 10.65
C LEU A 283 -9.92 17.79 12.13
N GLY A 284 -9.08 18.78 12.45
CA GLY A 284 -8.67 19.11 13.82
C GLY A 284 -7.65 18.12 14.42
N ASN A 285 -7.08 17.21 13.62
CA ASN A 285 -6.16 16.15 14.06
C ASN A 285 -4.69 16.48 13.80
N HIS A 286 -4.29 17.71 14.13
CA HIS A 286 -2.92 18.16 13.94
C HIS A 286 -1.97 17.51 14.96
N ALA A 287 -0.96 16.78 14.49
CA ALA A 287 0.27 16.60 15.26
C ALA A 287 1.07 17.89 15.16
N ASN A 288 0.94 18.79 16.16
CA ASN A 288 1.77 19.97 16.41
C ASN A 288 2.66 20.36 15.22
N THR A 289 2.05 20.79 14.11
CA THR A 289 2.77 21.40 13.01
C THR A 289 3.17 22.76 13.55
N ARG A 290 4.37 22.86 14.13
CA ARG A 290 5.08 24.13 14.21
C ARG A 290 5.35 24.55 12.78
N VAL A 291 4.33 25.15 12.17
CA VAL A 291 4.53 26.22 11.22
C VAL A 291 5.14 27.31 12.09
N ASP A 292 6.44 27.55 11.93
CA ASP A 292 7.03 28.78 12.45
C ASP A 292 6.31 29.93 11.76
N GLU A 293 5.22 30.37 12.37
CA GLU A 293 4.73 31.73 12.24
C GLU A 293 5.85 32.61 12.77
N THR A 294 6.72 33.01 11.85
CA THR A 294 7.51 34.21 12.04
C THR A 294 6.51 35.36 12.02
N GLU A 295 5.93 35.64 13.20
CA GLU A 295 5.33 36.93 13.50
C GLU A 295 6.43 37.98 13.34
N SER A 296 6.45 38.57 12.15
CA SER A 296 7.06 39.85 11.90
C SER A 296 6.13 40.94 12.43
N GLU A 297 6.11 41.18 13.74
CA GLU A 297 5.54 42.39 14.31
C GLU A 297 6.42 42.89 15.47
N GLN A 298 7.22 43.92 15.12
CA GLN A 298 7.82 45.00 15.94
C GLN A 298 8.52 44.66 17.27
#